data_AF-A0A2W6C7W3-F1
#
_entry.id   AF-A0A2W6C7W3-F1
#
_cell.length_a   1.000
_cell.length_b   1.000
_cell.length_c   1.000
_cell.angle_alpha   90.00
_cell.angle_beta   90.00
_cell.angle_gamma   90.00
#
_symmetry.space_group_name_H-M   'P 1'
#
loop_
_entity.id
_entity.type
_entity.pdbx_description
1 polymer ?
#
loop_
_entity_poly.entity_id
_entity_poly.type
_entity_poly.pdbx_seq_one_letter_code
_entity_poly.pdbx_strand_id
1 'polypeptide(L)'
;MTEEIRSVCGSKEAAAFGPFCDWLERLYRLEVPSFIDRNYDSWLDIARPLSPIVDLVRMGGLRRLHSVVAGYFSDPRLQRLFSFQALYAGLSPFEALALYGVIDYMDTVEGVLFPRGGMHSVATGLARAAEKAGAVVELASGVERIVRRPGRDGAVTGVRLDGGEVVKADAVVCNVDLPVAYRQLLPELAMPRVARRGRYSPSCVVWLAGVAGGVAGGLTGGVAEGAAHHNIHFGQGWEDSFAALM
;
A
#
# COMPACT_ATOMS: atom_id res chain seq x y z
N MET A 1 -10.52 -18.36 -9.09
CA MET A 1 -10.79 -17.18 -9.95
C MET A 1 -11.14 -17.58 -11.39
N THR A 2 -10.37 -18.42 -12.07
CA THR A 2 -10.66 -18.84 -13.47
C THR A 2 -12.08 -19.35 -13.71
N GLU A 3 -12.62 -20.20 -12.82
CA GLU A 3 -13.99 -20.72 -12.96
C GLU A 3 -15.05 -19.61 -12.83
N GLU A 4 -14.86 -18.67 -11.90
CA GLU A 4 -15.75 -17.51 -11.76
C GLU A 4 -15.69 -16.58 -12.97
N ILE A 5 -14.49 -16.36 -13.53
CA ILE A 5 -14.36 -15.60 -14.78
C ILE A 5 -15.09 -16.33 -15.91
N ARG A 6 -15.00 -17.67 -15.97
CA ARG A 6 -15.69 -18.47 -16.99
C ARG A 6 -17.20 -18.34 -16.87
N SER A 7 -17.74 -18.41 -15.65
CA SER A 7 -19.18 -18.34 -15.41
C SER A 7 -19.75 -16.94 -15.64
N VAL A 8 -19.01 -15.88 -15.26
CA VAL A 8 -19.49 -14.48 -15.27
C VAL A 8 -19.10 -13.71 -16.54
N CYS A 9 -17.92 -13.95 -17.09
CA CYS A 9 -17.31 -13.20 -18.21
C CYS A 9 -17.08 -14.06 -19.45
N GLY A 10 -17.25 -15.38 -19.35
CA GLY A 10 -17.16 -16.31 -20.48
C GLY A 10 -15.80 -16.97 -20.65
N SER A 11 -15.76 -17.99 -21.50
CA SER A 11 -14.60 -18.87 -21.67
C SER A 11 -13.37 -18.18 -22.26
N LYS A 12 -13.56 -17.19 -23.15
CA LYS A 12 -12.46 -16.40 -23.74
C LYS A 12 -11.67 -15.66 -22.66
N GLU A 13 -12.35 -14.95 -21.79
CA GLU A 13 -11.72 -14.18 -20.71
C GLU A 13 -11.05 -15.11 -19.69
N ALA A 14 -11.69 -16.24 -19.37
CA ALA A 14 -11.10 -17.25 -18.48
C ALA A 14 -9.81 -17.87 -19.05
N ALA A 15 -9.74 -18.05 -20.37
CA ALA A 15 -8.53 -18.53 -21.03
C ALA A 15 -7.40 -17.49 -21.02
N ALA A 16 -7.73 -16.19 -21.01
CA ALA A 16 -6.76 -15.10 -20.92
C ALA A 16 -6.20 -14.90 -19.50
N PHE A 17 -6.92 -15.35 -18.46
CA PHE A 17 -6.53 -15.15 -17.07
C PHE A 17 -5.21 -15.84 -16.70
N GLY A 18 -4.96 -17.07 -17.17
CA GLY A 18 -3.70 -17.78 -16.91
C GLY A 18 -2.47 -17.01 -17.43
N PRO A 19 -2.41 -16.67 -18.74
CA PRO A 19 -1.34 -15.84 -19.30
C PRO A 19 -1.18 -14.47 -18.62
N PHE A 20 -2.27 -13.89 -18.13
CA PHE A 20 -2.22 -12.66 -17.35
C PHE A 20 -1.53 -12.87 -15.99
N CYS A 21 -1.87 -13.94 -15.25
CA CYS A 21 -1.16 -14.32 -14.02
C CYS A 21 0.33 -14.61 -14.29
N ASP A 22 0.67 -15.28 -15.39
CA ASP A 22 2.08 -15.52 -15.77
C ASP A 22 2.83 -14.20 -16.00
N TRP A 23 2.18 -13.20 -16.60
CA TRP A 23 2.75 -11.87 -16.79
C TRP A 23 2.94 -11.15 -15.45
N LEU A 24 1.94 -11.19 -14.56
CA LEU A 24 2.01 -10.64 -13.20
C LEU A 24 3.15 -11.25 -12.39
N GLU A 25 3.32 -12.58 -12.44
CA GLU A 25 4.37 -13.28 -11.72
C GLU A 25 5.77 -12.89 -12.23
N ARG A 26 5.93 -12.77 -13.56
CA ARG A 26 7.19 -12.31 -14.16
C ARG A 26 7.50 -10.87 -13.75
N LEU A 27 6.48 -10.00 -13.68
CA LEU A 27 6.61 -8.64 -13.19
C LEU A 27 7.08 -8.62 -11.74
N TYR A 28 6.41 -9.36 -10.85
CA TYR A 28 6.76 -9.47 -9.44
C TYR A 28 8.20 -9.96 -9.23
N ARG A 29 8.59 -11.07 -9.87
CA ARG A 29 9.93 -11.66 -9.75
C ARG A 29 11.04 -10.74 -10.28
N LEU A 30 10.72 -9.89 -11.25
CA LEU A 30 11.65 -8.89 -11.74
C LEU A 30 11.77 -7.72 -10.76
N GLU A 31 10.63 -7.23 -10.27
CA GLU A 31 10.56 -5.97 -9.53
C GLU A 31 11.01 -6.08 -8.08
N VAL A 32 10.62 -7.14 -7.37
CA VAL A 32 10.95 -7.28 -5.95
C VAL A 32 12.45 -7.19 -5.67
N PRO A 33 13.31 -8.05 -6.26
CA PRO A 33 14.75 -8.01 -5.97
C PRO A 33 15.48 -6.82 -6.61
N SER A 34 14.93 -6.28 -7.71
CA SER A 34 15.61 -5.27 -8.51
C SER A 34 15.28 -3.85 -8.10
N PHE A 35 14.03 -3.61 -7.66
CA PHE A 35 13.45 -2.28 -7.42
C PHE A 35 12.80 -2.08 -6.05
N ILE A 36 12.29 -3.13 -5.38
CA ILE A 36 11.58 -2.96 -4.10
C ILE A 36 12.51 -3.22 -2.91
N ASP A 37 13.29 -4.30 -2.93
CA ASP A 37 14.20 -4.69 -1.84
C ASP A 37 15.50 -3.88 -1.78
N ARG A 38 15.60 -2.78 -2.56
CA ARG A 38 16.82 -1.97 -2.66
C ARG A 38 16.56 -0.52 -2.29
N ASN A 39 17.40 0.01 -1.41
CA ASN A 39 17.48 1.45 -1.17
C ASN A 39 18.20 2.11 -2.36
N TYR A 40 17.61 3.19 -2.87
CA TYR A 40 18.20 4.03 -3.92
C TYR A 40 18.69 5.32 -3.30
N ASP A 41 19.93 5.31 -2.81
CA ASP A 41 20.54 6.48 -2.19
C ASP A 41 21.08 7.47 -3.24
N SER A 42 21.21 7.03 -4.51
CA SER A 42 21.66 7.85 -5.63
C SER A 42 20.99 7.47 -6.96
N TRP A 43 20.93 8.42 -7.89
CA TRP A 43 20.49 8.19 -9.28
C TRP A 43 21.39 7.17 -10.02
N LEU A 44 22.64 7.01 -9.57
CA LEU A 44 23.56 5.99 -10.09
C LEU A 44 23.13 4.56 -9.72
N ASP A 45 22.37 4.37 -8.64
CA ASP A 45 21.89 3.06 -8.22
C ASP A 45 20.75 2.57 -9.12
N ILE A 46 20.00 3.50 -9.73
CA ILE A 46 19.00 3.23 -10.78
C ILE A 46 19.68 2.87 -12.10
N ALA A 47 20.87 3.41 -12.38
CA ALA A 47 21.60 3.15 -13.63
C ALA A 47 22.35 1.80 -13.64
N ARG A 48 22.50 1.12 -12.50
CA ARG A 48 23.22 -0.16 -12.39
C ARG A 48 22.41 -1.39 -12.83
N PRO A 49 21.08 -1.49 -12.62
CA PRO A 49 20.28 -2.57 -13.19
C PRO A 49 19.78 -2.25 -14.61
N LEU A 50 20.69 -2.04 -15.57
CA LEU A 50 20.28 -1.83 -16.97
C LEU A 50 19.48 -3.01 -17.53
N SER A 51 19.83 -4.26 -17.17
CA SER A 51 19.09 -5.45 -17.62
C SER A 51 17.67 -5.49 -17.04
N PRO A 52 17.44 -5.36 -15.73
CA PRO A 52 16.07 -5.29 -15.20
C PRO A 52 15.21 -4.17 -15.78
N ILE A 53 15.79 -2.99 -16.04
CA ILE A 53 15.04 -1.90 -16.68
C ILE A 53 14.66 -2.27 -18.11
N VAL A 54 15.58 -2.84 -18.89
CA VAL A 54 15.31 -3.31 -20.26
C VAL A 54 14.22 -4.39 -20.26
N ASP A 55 14.30 -5.34 -19.34
CA ASP A 55 13.32 -6.41 -19.22
C ASP A 55 11.95 -5.87 -18.77
N LEU A 56 11.91 -4.90 -17.86
CA LEU A 56 10.68 -4.20 -17.46
C LEU A 56 10.03 -3.49 -18.65
N VAL A 57 10.82 -2.77 -19.45
CA VAL A 57 10.34 -2.11 -20.67
C VAL A 57 9.81 -3.14 -21.68
N ARG A 58 10.51 -4.25 -21.90
CA ARG A 58 10.09 -5.34 -22.81
C ARG A 58 8.79 -5.99 -22.36
N MET A 59 8.56 -6.10 -21.05
CA MET A 59 7.31 -6.61 -20.50
C MET A 59 6.18 -5.57 -20.51
N GLY A 60 6.45 -4.34 -20.94
CA GLY A 60 5.47 -3.26 -20.99
C GLY A 60 5.24 -2.57 -19.64
N GLY A 61 6.11 -2.76 -18.64
CA GLY A 61 5.98 -2.18 -17.29
C GLY A 61 5.90 -0.64 -17.26
N LEU A 62 6.46 0.04 -18.27
CA LEU A 62 6.36 1.49 -18.44
C LEU A 62 5.17 1.96 -19.30
N ARG A 63 4.32 1.05 -19.78
CA ARG A 63 3.05 1.39 -20.45
C ARG A 63 1.99 1.68 -19.39
N ARG A 64 0.86 2.26 -19.80
CA ARG A 64 -0.29 2.44 -18.90
C ARG A 64 -0.87 1.09 -18.49
N LEU A 65 -1.13 0.91 -17.20
CA LEU A 65 -1.67 -0.32 -16.63
C LEU A 65 -2.97 -0.72 -17.34
N HIS A 66 -3.92 0.22 -17.46
CA HIS A 66 -5.18 0.00 -18.17
C HIS A 66 -4.98 -0.57 -19.59
N SER A 67 -4.01 -0.05 -20.35
CA SER A 67 -3.74 -0.52 -21.72
C SER A 67 -3.13 -1.91 -21.77
N VAL A 68 -2.35 -2.30 -20.77
CA VAL A 68 -1.78 -3.66 -20.67
C VAL A 68 -2.89 -4.65 -20.32
N VAL A 69 -3.71 -4.34 -19.30
CA VAL A 69 -4.86 -5.16 -18.90
C VAL A 69 -5.86 -5.34 -20.04
N ALA A 70 -6.17 -4.28 -20.79
CA ALA A 70 -7.04 -4.34 -21.97
C ALA A 70 -6.47 -5.20 -23.12
N GLY A 71 -5.16 -5.50 -23.11
CA GLY A 71 -4.54 -6.45 -24.02
C GLY A 71 -4.86 -7.92 -23.70
N TYR A 72 -5.19 -8.22 -22.44
CA TYR A 72 -5.58 -9.57 -22.00
C TYR A 72 -7.10 -9.75 -22.01
N PHE A 73 -7.84 -8.76 -21.51
CA PHE A 73 -9.29 -8.88 -21.29
C PHE A 73 -10.08 -7.95 -22.19
N SER A 74 -11.13 -8.46 -22.82
CA SER A 74 -12.09 -7.64 -23.58
C SER A 74 -13.27 -7.20 -22.70
N ASP A 75 -13.54 -7.91 -21.60
CA ASP A 75 -14.63 -7.58 -20.68
C ASP A 75 -14.27 -6.34 -19.84
N PRO A 76 -15.06 -5.25 -19.89
CA PRO A 76 -14.76 -4.02 -19.16
C PRO A 76 -14.78 -4.21 -17.63
N ARG A 77 -15.47 -5.24 -17.10
CA ARG A 77 -15.47 -5.55 -15.67
C ARG A 77 -14.12 -6.07 -15.21
N LEU A 78 -13.49 -6.94 -16.00
CA LEU A 78 -12.15 -7.45 -15.70
C LEU A 78 -11.08 -6.38 -15.89
N GLN A 79 -11.24 -5.53 -16.91
CA GLN A 79 -10.37 -4.36 -17.09
C GLN A 79 -10.40 -3.43 -15.86
N ARG A 80 -11.59 -3.17 -15.31
CA ARG A 80 -11.74 -2.39 -14.06
C ARG A 80 -11.16 -3.13 -12.86
N LEU A 81 -11.47 -4.42 -12.70
CA LEU A 81 -11.01 -5.23 -11.57
C LEU A 81 -9.49 -5.21 -11.44
N PHE A 82 -8.76 -5.49 -12.53
CA PHE A 82 -7.30 -5.61 -12.52
C PHE A 82 -6.55 -4.28 -12.75
N SER A 83 -7.26 -3.17 -12.95
CA SER A 83 -6.64 -1.84 -13.00
C SER A 83 -6.93 -1.00 -11.76
N PHE A 84 -8.04 -1.26 -11.06
CA PHE A 84 -8.46 -0.52 -9.86
C PHE A 84 -7.38 -0.46 -8.77
N GLN A 85 -6.59 -1.52 -8.61
CA GLN A 85 -5.54 -1.59 -7.58
C GLN A 85 -4.45 -0.53 -7.71
N ALA A 86 -4.33 0.14 -8.86
CA ALA A 86 -3.51 1.35 -8.97
C ALA A 86 -3.86 2.41 -7.91
N LEU A 87 -5.11 2.43 -7.43
CA LEU A 87 -5.55 3.31 -6.37
C LEU A 87 -4.87 3.02 -5.04
N TYR A 88 -4.37 1.80 -4.79
CA TYR A 88 -3.62 1.47 -3.58
C TYR A 88 -2.27 2.20 -3.54
N ALA A 89 -1.74 2.57 -4.71
CA ALA A 89 -0.59 3.46 -4.85
C ALA A 89 -0.99 4.95 -4.93
N GLY A 90 -2.28 5.29 -4.74
CA GLY A 90 -2.79 6.65 -4.84
C GLY A 90 -2.85 7.19 -6.26
N LEU A 91 -2.91 6.32 -7.28
CA LEU A 91 -2.88 6.70 -8.69
C LEU A 91 -4.18 6.33 -9.40
N SER A 92 -4.54 7.13 -10.40
CA SER A 92 -5.58 6.77 -11.37
C SER A 92 -5.10 5.60 -12.23
N PRO A 93 -5.94 4.58 -12.53
CA PRO A 93 -5.58 3.45 -13.40
C PRO A 93 -5.21 3.87 -14.82
N PHE A 94 -5.66 5.05 -15.26
CA PHE A 94 -5.35 5.63 -16.57
C PHE A 94 -3.96 6.28 -16.62
N GLU A 95 -3.42 6.64 -15.46
CA GLU A 95 -2.10 7.25 -15.31
C GLU A 95 -1.06 6.27 -14.76
N ALA A 96 -1.49 5.27 -14.02
CA ALA A 96 -0.62 4.27 -13.42
C ALA A 96 0.18 3.51 -14.50
N LEU A 97 1.46 3.32 -14.22
CA LEU A 97 2.33 2.46 -15.02
C LEU A 97 2.03 0.99 -14.72
N ALA A 98 2.22 0.12 -15.71
CA ALA A 98 1.95 -1.31 -15.59
C ALA A 98 2.83 -2.02 -14.54
N LEU A 99 3.96 -1.41 -14.14
CA LEU A 99 4.75 -1.86 -12.98
C LEU A 99 3.91 -1.96 -11.69
N TYR A 100 2.88 -1.12 -11.53
CA TYR A 100 1.97 -1.23 -10.38
C TYR A 100 1.09 -2.48 -10.41
N GLY A 101 1.10 -3.25 -11.52
CA GLY A 101 0.47 -4.57 -11.59
C GLY A 101 1.00 -5.56 -10.57
N VAL A 102 2.17 -5.32 -9.96
CA VAL A 102 2.67 -6.10 -8.83
C VAL A 102 1.68 -6.18 -7.67
N ILE A 103 0.84 -5.15 -7.47
CA ILE A 103 -0.22 -5.15 -6.45
C ILE A 103 -1.29 -6.20 -6.80
N ASP A 104 -1.63 -6.33 -8.08
CA ASP A 104 -2.58 -7.33 -8.56
C ASP A 104 -2.07 -8.76 -8.37
N TYR A 105 -0.77 -8.97 -8.59
CA TYR A 105 -0.12 -10.25 -8.30
C TYR A 105 -0.32 -10.66 -6.83
N MET A 106 -0.11 -9.73 -5.89
CA MET A 106 -0.27 -9.99 -4.46
C MET A 106 -1.72 -10.40 -4.12
N ASP A 107 -2.70 -9.73 -4.70
CA ASP A 107 -4.11 -10.01 -4.41
C ASP A 107 -4.62 -11.29 -5.09
N THR A 108 -4.22 -11.54 -6.34
CA THR A 108 -4.81 -12.59 -7.19
C THR A 108 -4.04 -13.89 -7.21
N VAL A 109 -2.71 -13.83 -7.05
CA VAL A 109 -1.82 -15.00 -7.15
C VAL A 109 -1.33 -15.46 -5.77
N GLU A 110 -0.78 -14.56 -4.96
CA GLU A 110 -0.34 -14.88 -3.58
C GLU A 110 -1.55 -15.08 -2.64
N GLY A 111 -2.63 -14.35 -2.91
CA GLY A 111 -3.90 -14.48 -2.21
C GLY A 111 -4.02 -13.60 -0.96
N VAL A 112 -5.25 -13.47 -0.49
CA VAL A 112 -5.62 -12.56 0.60
C VAL A 112 -5.84 -13.34 1.89
N LEU A 113 -5.08 -13.00 2.93
CA LEU A 113 -5.16 -13.64 4.24
C LEU A 113 -5.85 -12.72 5.26
N PHE A 114 -6.74 -13.28 6.08
CA PHE A 114 -7.35 -12.58 7.20
C PHE A 114 -6.90 -13.20 8.53
N PRO A 115 -6.20 -12.45 9.39
CA PRO A 115 -5.71 -13.00 10.65
C PRO A 115 -6.86 -13.27 11.62
N ARG A 116 -6.78 -14.41 12.31
CA ARG A 116 -7.75 -14.74 13.36
C ARG A 116 -7.71 -13.69 14.46
N GLY A 117 -8.87 -13.14 14.81
CA GLY A 117 -8.99 -12.01 15.75
C GLY A 117 -8.90 -10.63 15.08
N GLY A 118 -8.87 -10.59 13.74
CA GLY A 118 -8.87 -9.36 12.95
C GLY A 118 -7.50 -8.69 12.87
N MET A 119 -7.38 -7.64 12.06
CA MET A 119 -6.10 -6.99 11.74
C MET A 119 -5.34 -6.45 12.96
N HIS A 120 -6.04 -6.05 14.03
CA HIS A 120 -5.40 -5.60 15.28
C HIS A 120 -4.55 -6.69 15.95
N SER A 121 -4.85 -7.98 15.70
CA SER A 121 -4.03 -9.11 16.20
C SER A 121 -2.60 -9.09 15.66
N VAL A 122 -2.36 -8.55 14.46
CA VAL A 122 -1.02 -8.43 13.87
C VAL A 122 -0.17 -7.46 14.66
N ALA A 123 -0.68 -6.24 14.91
CA ALA A 123 0.03 -5.21 15.67
C ALA A 123 0.32 -5.67 17.11
N THR A 124 -0.66 -6.28 17.78
CA THR A 124 -0.48 -6.80 19.14
C THR A 124 0.48 -7.99 19.19
N GLY A 125 0.49 -8.86 18.18
CA GLY A 125 1.45 -9.94 18.04
C GLY A 125 2.89 -9.43 17.89
N LEU A 126 3.10 -8.42 17.05
CA LEU A 126 4.40 -7.78 16.86
C LEU A 126 4.89 -7.07 18.13
N ALA A 127 4.03 -6.32 18.81
CA ALA A 127 4.37 -5.66 20.07
C ALA A 127 4.84 -6.68 21.12
N ARG A 128 4.10 -7.77 21.30
CA ARG A 128 4.48 -8.86 22.22
C ARG A 128 5.79 -9.53 21.83
N ALA A 129 6.05 -9.70 20.53
CA ALA A 129 7.30 -10.27 20.05
C ALA A 129 8.50 -9.35 20.36
N ALA A 130 8.34 -8.04 20.17
CA ALA A 130 9.35 -7.04 20.51
C ALA A 130 9.61 -7.00 22.03
N GLU A 131 8.55 -7.02 22.86
CA GLU A 131 8.67 -7.06 24.31
C GLU A 131 9.41 -8.33 24.78
N LYS A 132 9.09 -9.49 24.20
CA LYS A 132 9.82 -10.75 24.47
C LYS A 132 11.29 -10.67 24.08
N ALA A 133 11.65 -9.86 23.09
CA ALA A 133 13.03 -9.59 22.69
C ALA A 133 13.71 -8.52 23.56
N GLY A 134 13.01 -7.97 24.57
CA GLY A 134 13.54 -6.99 25.51
C GLY A 134 13.23 -5.53 25.17
N ALA A 135 12.41 -5.26 24.15
CA ALA A 135 11.93 -3.91 23.88
C ALA A 135 10.93 -3.45 24.95
N VAL A 136 10.87 -2.15 25.21
CA VAL A 136 9.85 -1.53 26.08
C VAL A 136 8.86 -0.79 25.18
N VAL A 137 7.56 -1.07 25.35
CA VAL A 137 6.48 -0.39 24.63
C VAL A 137 5.75 0.51 25.61
N GLU A 138 5.91 1.83 25.44
CA GLU A 138 5.22 2.83 26.25
C GLU A 138 4.04 3.40 25.47
N LEU A 139 2.83 3.21 26.01
CA LEU A 139 1.60 3.75 25.46
C LEU A 139 1.19 5.03 26.19
N ALA A 140 0.41 5.87 25.51
CA ALA A 140 0.03 7.21 26.01
C ALA A 140 1.23 8.13 26.33
N SER A 141 2.42 7.80 25.82
CA SER A 141 3.64 8.62 25.89
C SER A 141 3.81 9.43 24.61
N GLY A 142 3.01 10.49 24.44
CA GLY A 142 3.12 11.39 23.30
C GLY A 142 4.51 12.04 23.25
N VAL A 143 5.18 11.96 22.08
CA VAL A 143 6.48 12.60 21.86
C VAL A 143 6.24 14.00 21.33
N GLU A 144 6.66 15.00 22.10
CA GLU A 144 6.53 16.40 21.74
C GLU A 144 7.66 16.84 20.80
N ARG A 145 8.90 16.39 21.06
CA ARG A 145 10.11 16.78 20.30
C ARG A 145 11.13 15.67 20.20
N ILE A 146 11.88 15.65 19.10
CA ILE A 146 13.16 14.92 19.03
C ILE A 146 14.25 15.87 19.52
N VAL A 147 14.99 15.46 20.54
CA VAL A 147 16.01 16.29 21.19
C VAL A 147 17.33 16.11 20.48
N ARG A 148 17.99 17.23 20.16
CA ARG A 148 19.24 17.28 19.41
C ARG A 148 20.20 18.28 20.03
N ARG A 149 21.50 18.07 19.79
CA ARG A 149 22.51 19.11 20.08
C ARG A 149 22.26 20.34 19.20
N PRO A 150 22.58 21.56 19.68
CA PRO A 150 22.46 22.76 18.86
C PRO A 150 23.26 22.67 17.56
N GLY A 151 22.77 23.36 16.53
CA GLY A 151 23.39 23.41 15.21
C GLY A 151 22.69 22.53 14.17
N ARG A 152 22.91 22.86 12.89
CA ARG A 152 22.23 22.21 11.75
C ARG A 152 22.44 20.70 11.73
N ASP A 153 23.68 20.28 11.98
CA ASP A 153 24.11 18.88 11.94
C ASP A 153 24.22 18.27 13.35
N GLY A 154 23.51 18.85 14.32
CA GLY A 154 23.46 18.37 15.70
C GLY A 154 22.93 16.94 15.79
N ALA A 155 23.67 16.09 16.48
CA ALA A 155 23.28 14.71 16.73
C ALA A 155 22.04 14.64 17.63
N VAL A 156 21.22 13.61 17.40
CA VAL A 156 20.11 13.26 18.28
C VAL A 156 20.64 12.82 19.63
N THR A 157 19.90 13.15 20.69
CA THR A 157 20.21 12.76 22.06
C THR A 157 19.03 12.12 22.79
N GLY A 158 17.87 12.01 22.14
CA GLY A 158 16.66 11.44 22.72
C GLY A 158 15.37 12.05 22.20
N VAL A 159 14.29 11.87 22.96
CA VAL A 159 12.97 12.46 22.72
C VAL A 159 12.45 13.13 23.99
N ARG A 160 11.67 14.20 23.82
CA ARG A 160 10.95 14.85 24.90
C ARG A 160 9.48 14.47 24.80
N LEU A 161 8.90 13.98 25.88
CA LEU A 161 7.49 13.61 25.98
C LEU A 161 6.61 14.84 26.31
N ASP A 162 5.30 14.74 26.09
CA ASP A 162 4.33 15.82 26.34
C ASP A 162 4.32 16.32 27.80
N GLY A 163 4.80 15.51 28.75
CA GLY A 163 4.98 15.89 30.16
C GLY A 163 6.32 16.59 30.48
N GLY A 164 7.16 16.83 29.49
CA GLY A 164 8.49 17.46 29.64
C GLY A 164 9.62 16.49 30.00
N GLU A 165 9.32 15.23 30.31
CA GLU A 165 10.32 14.18 30.50
C GLU A 165 11.17 13.99 29.24
N VAL A 166 12.46 13.75 29.41
CA VAL A 166 13.39 13.48 28.31
C VAL A 166 13.92 12.05 28.42
N VAL A 167 13.54 11.22 27.45
CA VAL A 167 14.06 9.87 27.26
C VAL A 167 15.32 9.97 26.40
N LYS A 168 16.48 9.61 26.97
CA LYS A 168 17.76 9.65 26.25
C LYS A 168 17.87 8.47 25.29
N ALA A 169 18.38 8.74 24.09
CA ALA A 169 18.69 7.71 23.11
C ALA A 169 19.82 8.16 22.19
N ASP A 170 20.68 7.23 21.79
CA ASP A 170 21.75 7.48 20.81
C ASP A 170 21.22 7.56 19.38
N ALA A 171 20.06 6.93 19.13
CA ALA A 171 19.36 6.95 17.86
C ALA A 171 17.85 7.06 18.08
N VAL A 172 17.16 7.73 17.16
CA VAL A 172 15.69 7.82 17.15
C VAL A 172 15.20 7.48 15.74
N VAL A 173 14.34 6.47 15.66
CA VAL A 173 13.62 6.11 14.43
C VAL A 173 12.24 6.75 14.49
N CYS A 174 11.99 7.74 13.62
CA CYS A 174 10.72 8.45 13.56
C CYS A 174 9.84 7.88 12.46
N ASN A 175 8.72 7.26 12.84
CA ASN A 175 7.73 6.71 11.92
C ASN A 175 6.49 7.61 11.75
N VAL A 176 6.59 8.88 12.16
CA VAL A 176 5.53 9.87 11.97
C VAL A 176 5.62 10.43 10.54
N ASP A 177 4.48 10.76 9.94
CA ASP A 177 4.40 11.38 8.61
C ASP A 177 5.41 12.54 8.46
N LEU A 178 6.13 12.56 7.33
CA LEU A 178 7.32 13.41 7.16
C LEU A 178 7.02 14.91 7.37
N PRO A 179 6.02 15.52 6.71
CA PRO A 179 5.55 16.87 7.05
C PRO A 179 5.21 17.09 8.53
N VAL A 180 4.61 16.11 9.21
CA VAL A 180 4.27 16.22 10.64
C VAL A 180 5.53 16.16 11.51
N ALA A 181 6.44 15.23 11.24
CA ALA A 181 7.70 15.08 11.95
C ALA A 181 8.53 16.38 11.91
N TYR A 182 8.68 17.01 10.74
CA TYR A 182 9.41 18.27 10.62
C TYR A 182 8.69 19.47 11.25
N ARG A 183 7.35 19.51 11.22
CA ARG A 183 6.60 20.64 11.82
C ARG A 183 6.54 20.56 13.34
N GLN A 184 6.35 19.36 13.88
CA GLN A 184 6.05 19.17 15.29
C GLN A 184 7.27 18.68 16.06
N LEU A 185 7.97 17.67 15.55
CA LEU A 185 9.03 16.99 16.30
C LEU A 185 10.41 17.62 16.09
N LEU A 186 10.67 18.19 14.91
CA LEU A 186 11.94 18.80 14.48
C LEU A 186 11.77 20.23 13.89
N PRO A 187 11.03 21.14 14.53
CA PRO A 187 10.70 22.46 13.97
C PRO A 187 11.93 23.35 13.73
N GLU A 188 13.06 23.05 14.38
CA GLU A 188 14.33 23.76 14.20
C GLU A 188 15.06 23.39 12.90
N LEU A 189 14.65 22.30 12.23
CA LEU A 189 15.22 21.89 10.96
C LEU A 189 14.48 22.47 9.78
N ALA A 190 15.25 22.84 8.75
CA ALA A 190 14.69 23.17 7.46
C ALA A 190 14.00 21.94 6.86
N MET A 191 12.67 22.01 6.72
CA MET A 191 11.88 20.95 6.10
C MET A 191 12.33 20.69 4.65
N PRO A 192 12.61 19.43 4.27
CA PRO A 192 12.95 19.05 2.90
C PRO A 192 11.86 19.45 1.89
N ARG A 193 12.25 19.68 0.63
CA ARG A 193 11.32 20.09 -0.42
C ARG A 193 10.17 19.10 -0.61
N VAL A 194 10.43 17.80 -0.51
CA VAL A 194 9.42 16.74 -0.65
C VAL A 194 8.35 16.81 0.44
N ALA A 195 8.74 17.06 1.69
CA ALA A 195 7.77 17.24 2.79
C ALA A 195 7.00 18.57 2.67
N ARG A 196 7.62 19.61 2.11
CA ARG A 196 6.99 20.93 1.97
C ARG A 196 6.03 21.04 0.79
N ARG A 197 6.34 20.36 -0.32
CA ARG A 197 5.64 20.50 -1.61
C ARG A 197 5.14 19.18 -2.18
N GLY A 198 5.12 18.12 -1.37
CA GLY A 198 4.55 16.84 -1.76
C GLY A 198 3.10 17.00 -2.17
N ARG A 199 2.68 16.26 -3.19
CA ARG A 199 1.27 16.10 -3.52
C ARG A 199 0.74 14.91 -2.72
N TYR A 200 -0.30 15.13 -1.94
CA TYR A 200 -0.95 14.07 -1.20
C TYR A 200 -1.78 13.19 -2.14
N SER A 201 -1.81 11.89 -1.88
CA SER A 201 -2.73 10.97 -2.53
C SER A 201 -4.18 11.28 -2.10
N PRO A 202 -5.19 10.77 -2.83
CA PRO A 202 -6.58 10.85 -2.39
C PRO A 202 -6.75 10.31 -0.96
N SER A 203 -7.60 10.98 -0.18
CA SER A 203 -7.97 10.54 1.18
C SER A 203 -9.13 9.56 1.12
N CYS A 204 -9.48 8.96 2.26
CA CYS A 204 -10.65 8.09 2.39
C CYS A 204 -11.61 8.61 3.47
N VAL A 205 -12.90 8.37 3.25
CA VAL A 205 -13.93 8.49 4.29
C VAL A 205 -14.22 7.10 4.79
N VAL A 206 -14.00 6.87 6.09
CA VAL A 206 -14.26 5.59 6.74
C VAL A 206 -15.54 5.70 7.55
N TRP A 207 -16.47 4.77 7.30
CA TRP A 207 -17.68 4.62 8.11
C TRP A 207 -17.70 3.24 8.76
N LEU A 208 -17.82 3.22 10.09
CA LEU A 208 -18.00 1.99 10.86
C LEU A 208 -19.48 1.85 11.20
N ALA A 209 -20.13 0.86 10.58
CA ALA A 209 -21.52 0.54 10.81
C ALA A 209 -21.64 -0.90 11.34
N GLY A 210 -22.25 -1.05 12.52
CA GLY A 210 -22.59 -2.34 13.08
C GLY A 210 -23.93 -2.83 12.51
N VAL A 211 -24.01 -4.12 12.18
CA VAL A 211 -25.25 -4.76 11.73
C VAL A 211 -25.82 -5.60 12.87
N ALA A 212 -27.11 -5.45 13.17
CA ALA A 212 -27.80 -6.25 14.17
C ALA A 212 -28.01 -7.69 13.65
N GLY A 213 -27.33 -8.66 14.27
CA GLY A 213 -27.39 -10.08 13.95
C GLY A 213 -26.21 -10.81 14.59
N GLY A 214 -26.46 -11.65 15.60
CA GLY A 214 -25.42 -12.24 16.45
C GLY A 214 -24.53 -13.26 15.73
N VAL A 215 -23.23 -13.26 16.06
CA VAL A 215 -22.25 -14.25 15.59
C VAL A 215 -22.11 -15.33 16.65
N ALA A 216 -22.91 -16.39 16.51
CA ALA A 216 -22.57 -17.72 17.01
C ALA A 216 -22.89 -18.72 15.89
N GLY A 217 -21.94 -18.91 14.97
CA GLY A 217 -22.02 -19.93 13.91
C GLY A 217 -22.17 -19.43 12.46
N GLY A 218 -22.22 -18.13 12.22
CA GLY A 218 -22.34 -17.55 10.88
C GLY A 218 -23.27 -16.35 10.86
N LEU A 219 -23.17 -15.52 9.82
CA LEU A 219 -24.06 -14.38 9.62
C LEU A 219 -25.46 -14.88 9.26
N THR A 220 -26.36 -15.04 10.25
CA THR A 220 -27.72 -15.56 10.01
C THR A 220 -28.79 -14.46 9.92
N GLY A 221 -28.39 -13.19 9.80
CA GLY A 221 -29.31 -12.08 9.57
C GLY A 221 -28.57 -10.74 9.53
N GLY A 222 -28.89 -9.93 8.51
CA GLY A 222 -28.45 -8.53 8.42
C GLY A 222 -27.38 -8.22 7.37
N VAL A 223 -26.58 -9.20 6.95
CA VAL A 223 -25.67 -9.03 5.80
C VAL A 223 -26.41 -9.48 4.54
N ALA A 224 -26.34 -8.67 3.49
CA ALA A 224 -27.00 -8.96 2.21
C ALA A 224 -26.59 -10.34 1.70
N GLU A 225 -27.55 -11.09 1.18
CA GLU A 225 -27.30 -12.38 0.54
C GLU A 225 -26.27 -12.21 -0.58
N GLY A 226 -25.23 -13.05 -0.59
CA GLY A 226 -24.13 -12.98 -1.56
C GLY A 226 -23.00 -12.00 -1.22
N ALA A 227 -23.03 -11.30 -0.09
CA ALA A 227 -21.91 -10.46 0.32
C ALA A 227 -20.69 -11.33 0.69
N ALA A 228 -19.53 -10.99 0.12
CA ALA A 228 -18.25 -11.58 0.51
C ALA A 228 -17.65 -10.86 1.72
N HIS A 229 -16.55 -11.39 2.25
CA HIS A 229 -15.80 -10.70 3.32
C HIS A 229 -15.28 -9.33 2.86
N HIS A 230 -14.83 -9.22 1.61
CA HIS A 230 -14.47 -7.95 0.96
C HIS A 230 -15.36 -7.75 -0.27
N ASN A 231 -16.01 -6.58 -0.36
CA ASN A 231 -16.84 -6.22 -1.51
C ASN A 231 -16.29 -4.92 -2.10
N ILE A 232 -16.05 -4.91 -3.41
CA ILE A 232 -15.63 -3.72 -4.15
C ILE A 232 -16.81 -3.31 -5.03
N HIS A 233 -17.26 -2.07 -4.87
CA HIS A 233 -18.36 -1.50 -5.63
C HIS A 233 -17.83 -0.45 -6.59
N PHE A 234 -18.05 -0.66 -7.90
CA PHE A 234 -17.67 0.29 -8.93
C PHE A 234 -18.82 1.25 -9.22
N GLY A 235 -18.53 2.56 -9.17
CA GLY A 235 -19.46 3.59 -9.61
C GLY A 235 -19.77 3.51 -11.11
N GLN A 236 -20.91 4.08 -11.52
CA GLN A 236 -21.30 4.13 -12.94
C GLN A 236 -20.35 5.02 -13.76
N GLY A 237 -19.93 6.17 -13.20
CA GLY A 237 -18.95 7.08 -13.81
C GLY A 237 -17.52 6.68 -13.46
N TRP A 238 -17.01 5.60 -14.08
CA TRP A 238 -15.68 5.06 -13.78
C TRP A 238 -14.56 6.10 -13.96
N GLU A 239 -14.48 6.73 -15.13
CA GLU A 239 -13.48 7.75 -15.44
C GLU A 239 -13.67 9.02 -14.59
N ASP A 240 -14.90 9.52 -14.53
CA ASP A 240 -15.26 10.72 -13.77
C ASP A 240 -14.92 10.60 -12.28
N SER A 241 -15.05 9.38 -11.71
CA SER A 241 -14.70 9.12 -10.31
C SER A 241 -13.20 9.35 -10.04
N PHE A 242 -12.31 8.94 -10.96
CA PHE A 242 -10.88 9.21 -10.80
C PHE A 242 -10.53 10.66 -11.09
N ALA A 243 -11.17 11.28 -12.08
CA ALA A 243 -10.97 12.70 -12.37
C ALA A 243 -11.39 13.60 -11.20
N ALA A 244 -12.42 13.21 -10.44
CA ALA A 244 -12.86 13.94 -9.26
C ALA A 244 -11.95 13.75 -8.03
N LEU A 245 -11.20 12.64 -7.96
CA LEU A 245 -10.34 12.29 -6.82
C LEU A 245 -8.90 12.82 -6.95
N MET A 246 -8.43 13.08 -8.16
CA MET A 246 -7.04 13.43 -8.48
C MET A 246 -6.87 14.92 -8.74
#